data_AF-G0WDV7-F1
#
_entry.id   AF-G0WDV7-F1
#
_cell.length_a   1.000
_cell.length_b   1.000
_cell.length_c   1.000
_cell.angle_alpha   90.00
_cell.angle_beta   90.00
_cell.angle_gamma   90.00
#
_symmetry.space_group_name_H-M   'P 1'
#
loop_
_entity.id
_entity.type
_entity.pdbx_description
1 polymer ?
#
loop_
_entity_poly.entity_id
_entity_poly.type
_entity_poly.pdbx_seq_one_letter_code
_entity_poly.pdbx_strand_id
1 'polypeptide(L)'
;MNLDLTSEDIEWIVCFALIQHRNKKIWKLVTNKLEKRKDFPVDVCEVIPSKLNKVMLNKREHFDQLKPIYMFNRNAHFETLTKHLFDKPQIFSTFSDDISKVNMTKWYYPRYKLLLLELFEKNSNNIKIDTKLYHLFQCFQELTISFCCFQLDSDFLFLRNFLCKTLLYRTIFKDILSLYLNYLTNDQGSDDEKKKANAIRNKRANTSLIWTMKLHLKTVVNIFNFQIHNASPPRKEAVVIQLIEKYLLLIGNLFHVLINLLDRSLLKYHNTKTAYVKLYQRKKNILPHYYWDDFKNILQTYSQFEDIKEEGTDFLKCTLRELIELVGGINWRKLKEKGKCEGTKFREIKVAIQFIQAELLLLRDSNLIALFYSNTRDIFN
;
A
#
# COMPACT_ATOMS: atom_id res chain seq x y z
N MET A 1 -18.02 -34.56 -17.88
CA MET A 1 -17.73 -33.32 -17.15
C MET A 1 -19.00 -32.47 -17.26
N ASN A 2 -19.89 -32.56 -16.27
CA ASN A 2 -21.15 -31.82 -16.28
C ASN A 2 -20.83 -30.39 -15.84
N LEU A 3 -20.96 -29.45 -16.77
CA LEU A 3 -20.98 -28.04 -16.43
C LEU A 3 -22.35 -27.77 -15.81
N ASP A 4 -22.39 -27.50 -14.50
CA ASP A 4 -23.57 -26.95 -13.85
C ASP A 4 -23.73 -25.50 -14.33
N LEU A 5 -24.43 -25.35 -15.45
CA LEU A 5 -24.77 -24.05 -16.03
C LEU A 5 -25.91 -23.45 -15.21
N THR A 6 -25.76 -22.18 -14.83
CA THR A 6 -26.87 -21.43 -14.22
C THR A 6 -27.94 -21.14 -15.27
N SER A 7 -29.17 -20.81 -14.84
CA SER A 7 -30.24 -20.47 -15.80
C SER A 7 -29.85 -19.29 -16.70
N GLU A 8 -29.08 -18.34 -16.16
CA GLU A 8 -28.58 -17.18 -16.89
C GLU A 8 -27.55 -17.59 -17.97
N ASP A 9 -26.68 -18.57 -17.68
CA ASP A 9 -25.72 -19.08 -18.68
C ASP A 9 -26.45 -19.76 -19.85
N ILE A 10 -27.51 -20.52 -19.56
CA ILE A 10 -28.33 -21.19 -20.58
C ILE A 10 -29.03 -20.15 -21.45
N GLU A 11 -29.57 -19.07 -20.87
CA GLU A 11 -30.22 -17.98 -21.60
C GLU A 11 -29.26 -17.25 -22.54
N TRP A 12 -28.03 -16.97 -22.10
CA TRP A 12 -27.01 -16.35 -22.96
C TRP A 12 -26.59 -17.27 -24.10
N ILE A 13 -26.39 -18.57 -23.83
CA ILE A 13 -26.05 -19.57 -24.85
C ILE A 13 -27.14 -19.63 -25.92
N VAL A 14 -28.42 -19.70 -25.51
CA VAL A 14 -29.56 -19.71 -26.42
C VAL A 14 -29.65 -18.41 -27.22
N CYS A 15 -29.43 -17.25 -26.59
CA CYS A 15 -29.41 -15.97 -27.29
C CYS A 15 -28.31 -15.88 -28.35
N PHE A 16 -27.08 -16.32 -28.04
CA PHE A 16 -25.99 -16.34 -29.01
C PHE A 16 -26.25 -17.32 -30.16
N ALA A 17 -26.81 -18.51 -29.88
CA ALA A 17 -27.19 -19.48 -30.89
C ALA A 17 -28.28 -18.92 -31.83
N LEU A 18 -29.27 -18.21 -31.28
CA LEU A 18 -30.32 -17.55 -32.07
C LEU A 18 -29.77 -16.42 -32.94
N ILE A 19 -28.86 -15.59 -32.42
CA ILE A 19 -28.18 -14.54 -33.19
C ILE A 19 -27.35 -15.14 -34.31
N GLN A 20 -26.59 -16.21 -34.03
CA GLN A 20 -25.78 -16.93 -35.02
C GLN A 20 -26.63 -17.46 -36.18
N HIS A 21 -27.78 -18.06 -35.87
CA HIS A 21 -28.65 -18.65 -36.88
C HIS A 21 -29.51 -17.64 -37.63
N ARG A 22 -30.07 -16.63 -36.94
CA ARG A 22 -31.09 -15.74 -37.53
C ARG A 22 -30.53 -14.45 -38.07
N ASN A 23 -29.37 -13.98 -37.61
CA ASN A 23 -28.79 -12.72 -38.07
C ASN A 23 -27.27 -12.81 -38.24
N LYS A 24 -26.87 -13.37 -39.39
CA LYS A 24 -25.46 -13.53 -39.78
C LYS A 24 -24.66 -12.21 -39.75
N LYS A 25 -25.32 -11.06 -39.92
CA LYS A 25 -24.69 -9.73 -39.90
C LYS A 25 -24.35 -9.29 -38.48
N ILE A 26 -25.28 -9.46 -37.53
CA ILE A 26 -25.04 -9.24 -36.10
C ILE A 26 -24.04 -10.26 -35.57
N TRP A 27 -24.17 -11.53 -35.96
CA TRP A 27 -23.19 -12.55 -35.62
C TRP A 27 -21.79 -12.17 -36.08
N LYS A 28 -21.60 -11.75 -37.34
CA LYS A 28 -20.32 -11.23 -37.82
C LYS A 28 -19.82 -10.02 -37.04
N LEU A 29 -20.69 -9.12 -36.58
CA LEU A 29 -20.29 -7.97 -35.74
C LEU A 29 -19.84 -8.41 -34.34
N VAL A 30 -20.56 -9.36 -33.74
CA VAL A 30 -20.23 -9.95 -32.43
C VAL A 30 -18.92 -10.74 -32.54
N THR A 31 -18.80 -11.63 -33.52
CA THR A 31 -17.58 -12.41 -33.76
C THR A 31 -16.44 -11.51 -34.19
N ASN A 32 -16.62 -10.48 -35.02
CA ASN A 32 -15.53 -9.54 -35.35
C ASN A 32 -15.08 -8.73 -34.12
N LYS A 33 -15.98 -8.40 -33.19
CA LYS A 33 -15.60 -7.79 -31.90
C LYS A 33 -14.85 -8.78 -31.01
N LEU A 34 -15.21 -10.05 -31.02
CA LEU A 34 -14.52 -11.13 -30.29
C LEU A 34 -13.18 -11.52 -30.96
N GLU A 35 -13.10 -11.45 -32.29
CA GLU A 35 -11.90 -11.74 -33.08
C GLU A 35 -10.91 -10.58 -33.07
N LYS A 36 -11.38 -9.34 -32.98
CA LYS A 36 -10.53 -8.20 -32.61
C LYS A 36 -10.05 -8.26 -31.15
N ARG A 37 -10.64 -9.15 -30.33
CA ARG A 37 -10.13 -9.54 -29.01
C ARG A 37 -9.30 -10.84 -29.07
N LYS A 38 -8.87 -11.31 -30.25
CA LYS A 38 -7.79 -12.32 -30.39
C LYS A 38 -6.43 -11.68 -30.08
N ASP A 39 -6.26 -11.28 -28.84
CA ASP A 39 -4.92 -11.34 -28.26
C ASP A 39 -4.98 -12.55 -27.34
N PHE A 40 -4.34 -13.62 -27.81
CA PHE A 40 -4.00 -14.78 -27.00
C PHE A 40 -3.53 -14.36 -25.60
N PRO A 41 -3.74 -15.21 -24.57
CA PRO A 41 -3.24 -14.91 -23.24
C PRO A 41 -1.75 -14.65 -23.38
N VAL A 42 -1.32 -13.40 -23.19
CA VAL A 42 0.09 -13.11 -22.91
C VAL A 42 0.42 -14.07 -21.78
N ASP A 43 1.34 -15.01 -22.02
CA ASP A 43 1.80 -15.83 -20.92
C ASP A 43 2.36 -14.81 -19.93
N VAL A 44 1.67 -14.64 -18.81
CA VAL A 44 2.00 -13.60 -17.84
C VAL A 44 3.47 -13.80 -17.41
N CYS A 45 4.02 -15.02 -17.58
CA CYS A 45 5.42 -15.37 -17.35
C CYS A 45 6.40 -14.64 -18.28
N GLU A 46 6.01 -14.30 -19.52
CA GLU A 46 6.83 -13.57 -20.49
C GLU A 46 6.99 -12.09 -20.14
N VAL A 47 6.16 -11.58 -19.22
CA VAL A 47 6.20 -10.19 -18.74
C VAL A 47 7.31 -9.98 -17.70
N ILE A 48 7.83 -11.06 -17.13
CA ILE A 48 8.77 -11.00 -16.02
C ILE A 48 10.15 -10.62 -16.55
N PRO A 49 10.83 -9.62 -15.94
CA PRO A 49 12.20 -9.31 -16.28
C PRO A 49 13.08 -10.56 -16.15
N SER A 50 13.97 -10.79 -17.11
CA SER A 50 14.83 -11.98 -17.14
C SER A 50 15.60 -12.21 -15.83
N LYS A 51 16.04 -11.13 -15.17
CA LYS A 51 16.71 -11.17 -13.85
C LYS A 51 15.83 -11.69 -12.71
N LEU A 52 14.50 -11.59 -12.83
CA LEU A 52 13.53 -12.04 -11.84
C LEU A 52 12.93 -13.43 -12.16
N ASN A 53 13.10 -13.94 -13.38
CA ASN A 53 12.47 -15.19 -13.84
C ASN A 53 12.66 -16.36 -12.87
N LYS A 54 13.91 -16.63 -12.44
CA LYS A 54 14.21 -17.75 -11.55
C LYS A 54 13.46 -17.67 -10.21
N VAL A 55 13.29 -16.46 -9.67
CA VAL A 55 12.65 -16.25 -8.36
C VAL A 55 11.13 -16.19 -8.49
N MET A 56 10.62 -15.58 -9.56
CA MET A 56 9.19 -15.39 -9.78
C MET A 56 8.50 -16.67 -10.30
N LEU A 57 9.18 -17.46 -11.13
CA LEU A 57 8.62 -18.64 -11.81
C LEU A 57 8.97 -19.97 -11.13
N ASN A 58 9.52 -19.94 -9.92
CA ASN A 58 9.86 -21.16 -9.18
C ASN A 58 8.63 -22.03 -8.82
N LYS A 59 7.43 -21.46 -8.92
CA LYS A 59 6.14 -22.15 -8.80
C LYS A 59 5.14 -21.59 -9.81
N ARG A 60 5.09 -22.17 -11.00
CA ARG A 60 4.24 -21.69 -12.11
C ARG A 60 2.75 -21.69 -11.75
N GLU A 61 2.30 -22.67 -10.96
CA GLU A 61 0.92 -22.79 -10.47
C GLU A 61 0.40 -21.54 -9.74
N HIS A 62 1.19 -20.93 -8.86
CA HIS A 62 0.82 -19.71 -8.15
C HIS A 62 0.78 -18.50 -9.08
N PHE A 63 1.57 -18.56 -10.15
CA PHE A 63 1.60 -17.50 -11.14
C PHE A 63 0.39 -17.61 -12.09
N ASP A 64 -0.05 -18.82 -12.40
CA ASP A 64 -1.28 -19.07 -13.16
C ASP A 64 -2.53 -18.55 -12.44
N GLN A 65 -2.54 -18.52 -11.10
CA GLN A 65 -3.61 -17.91 -10.29
C GLN A 65 -3.74 -16.38 -10.50
N LEU A 66 -2.74 -15.71 -11.09
CA LEU A 66 -2.82 -14.29 -11.44
C LEU A 66 -3.46 -14.03 -12.80
N LYS A 67 -3.60 -15.06 -13.66
CA LYS A 67 -4.16 -14.93 -15.00
C LYS A 67 -5.59 -14.36 -15.00
N PRO A 68 -6.52 -14.81 -14.13
CA PRO A 68 -7.86 -14.24 -14.08
C PRO A 68 -7.85 -12.73 -13.77
N ILE A 69 -7.00 -12.32 -12.82
CA ILE A 69 -6.82 -10.92 -12.42
C ILE A 69 -6.25 -10.09 -13.58
N TYR A 70 -5.22 -10.62 -14.25
CA TYR A 70 -4.62 -9.97 -15.40
C TYR A 70 -5.63 -9.80 -16.56
N MET A 71 -6.43 -10.82 -16.83
CA MET A 71 -7.48 -10.75 -17.86
C MET A 71 -8.60 -9.78 -17.46
N PHE A 72 -8.97 -9.71 -16.18
CA PHE A 72 -9.90 -8.72 -15.67
C PHE A 72 -9.38 -7.30 -15.94
N ASN A 73 -8.13 -7.00 -15.58
CA ASN A 73 -7.49 -5.71 -15.79
C ASN A 73 -7.31 -5.31 -17.25
N ARG A 74 -7.09 -6.29 -18.12
CA ARG A 74 -6.90 -6.04 -19.55
C ARG A 74 -8.22 -5.73 -20.27
N ASN A 75 -9.28 -6.48 -19.98
CA ASN A 75 -10.60 -6.28 -20.58
C ASN A 75 -11.30 -5.00 -20.09
N ALA A 76 -10.75 -4.43 -19.02
CA ALA A 76 -11.28 -3.32 -18.32
C ALA A 76 -11.13 -1.97 -19.05
N HIS A 77 -10.06 -1.69 -19.81
CA HIS A 77 -9.73 -0.32 -20.27
C HIS A 77 -9.76 0.75 -19.14
N PHE A 78 -9.77 0.36 -17.87
CA PHE A 78 -10.24 1.23 -16.79
C PHE A 78 -9.13 2.09 -16.18
N GLU A 79 -9.27 3.40 -16.32
CA GLU A 79 -8.59 4.35 -15.47
C GLU A 79 -9.09 4.18 -14.03
N THR A 80 -8.19 3.71 -13.16
CA THR A 80 -8.30 3.58 -11.70
C THR A 80 -9.07 2.38 -11.12
N LEU A 81 -8.27 1.48 -10.52
CA LEU A 81 -8.61 0.39 -9.58
C LEU A 81 -9.82 0.69 -8.66
N THR A 82 -9.94 1.93 -8.20
CA THR A 82 -10.83 2.32 -7.11
C THR A 82 -12.30 2.42 -7.52
N LYS A 83 -12.64 2.77 -8.77
CA LYS A 83 -14.04 3.11 -9.09
C LYS A 83 -14.92 1.88 -9.28
N HIS A 84 -14.41 0.84 -9.95
CA HIS A 84 -15.21 -0.33 -10.33
C HIS A 84 -15.07 -1.54 -9.42
N LEU A 85 -13.97 -1.67 -8.68
CA LEU A 85 -13.82 -2.76 -7.73
C LEU A 85 -14.87 -2.68 -6.60
N PHE A 86 -15.35 -1.48 -6.26
CA PHE A 86 -16.49 -1.30 -5.33
C PHE A 86 -17.83 -1.73 -5.92
N ASP A 87 -17.98 -1.71 -7.25
CA ASP A 87 -19.25 -2.04 -7.92
C ASP A 87 -19.43 -3.56 -8.10
N LYS A 88 -18.34 -4.34 -8.02
CA LYS A 88 -18.34 -5.80 -8.23
C LYS A 88 -17.59 -6.57 -7.15
N PRO A 89 -17.96 -6.44 -5.87
CA PRO A 89 -17.25 -7.07 -4.76
C PRO A 89 -17.23 -8.61 -4.87
N GLN A 90 -18.23 -9.23 -5.51
CA GLN A 90 -18.32 -10.69 -5.68
C GLN A 90 -17.24 -11.23 -6.63
N ILE A 91 -16.93 -10.53 -7.72
CA ILE A 91 -15.83 -10.93 -8.61
C ILE A 91 -14.50 -10.72 -7.90
N PHE A 92 -14.39 -9.61 -7.16
CA PHE A 92 -13.15 -9.28 -6.49
C PHE A 92 -12.82 -10.23 -5.33
N SER A 93 -13.83 -10.78 -4.64
CA SER A 93 -13.61 -11.80 -3.62
C SER A 93 -12.95 -13.06 -4.20
N THR A 94 -13.31 -13.46 -5.42
CA THR A 94 -12.77 -14.70 -6.03
C THR A 94 -11.29 -14.64 -6.37
N PHE A 95 -10.67 -13.46 -6.36
CA PHE A 95 -9.25 -13.31 -6.63
C PHE A 95 -8.36 -13.97 -5.56
N SER A 96 -8.91 -14.30 -4.40
CA SER A 96 -8.15 -14.86 -3.29
C SER A 96 -8.72 -16.13 -2.67
N ASP A 97 -9.76 -16.74 -3.27
CA ASP A 97 -10.48 -17.90 -2.71
C ASP A 97 -9.57 -19.08 -2.36
N ASP A 98 -8.58 -19.38 -3.21
CA ASP A 98 -7.68 -20.52 -3.02
C ASP A 98 -6.32 -20.16 -2.38
N ILE A 99 -6.21 -18.96 -1.81
CA ILE A 99 -4.94 -18.45 -1.30
C ILE A 99 -4.88 -18.63 0.22
N SER A 100 -4.03 -19.56 0.66
CA SER A 100 -3.75 -19.71 2.08
C SER A 100 -2.92 -18.55 2.64
N LYS A 101 -3.02 -18.29 3.95
CA LYS A 101 -2.14 -17.35 4.69
C LYS A 101 -0.65 -17.66 4.49
N VAL A 102 -0.31 -18.94 4.39
CA VAL A 102 1.06 -19.40 4.14
C VAL A 102 1.52 -19.01 2.74
N ASN A 103 0.69 -19.24 1.72
CA ASN A 103 1.02 -18.86 0.34
C ASN A 103 1.11 -17.34 0.19
N MET A 104 0.19 -16.59 0.81
CA MET A 104 0.25 -15.13 0.81
C MET A 104 1.57 -14.62 1.40
N THR A 105 1.96 -15.12 2.58
CA THR A 105 3.16 -14.63 3.29
C THR A 105 4.48 -15.14 2.73
N LYS A 106 4.54 -16.38 2.24
CA LYS A 106 5.77 -17.01 1.75
C LYS A 106 5.98 -16.85 0.24
N TRP A 107 4.94 -16.60 -0.53
CA TRP A 107 5.04 -16.52 -1.98
C TRP A 107 4.53 -15.18 -2.54
N TYR A 108 3.23 -14.89 -2.44
CA TYR A 108 2.64 -13.72 -3.12
C TYR A 108 3.22 -12.38 -2.65
N TYR A 109 3.22 -12.12 -1.34
CA TYR A 109 3.74 -10.86 -0.79
C TYR A 109 5.23 -10.66 -1.09
N PRO A 110 6.11 -11.67 -0.96
CA PRO A 110 7.50 -11.54 -1.41
C PRO A 110 7.65 -11.15 -2.89
N ARG A 111 6.81 -11.65 -3.80
CA ARG A 111 6.87 -11.31 -5.23
C ARG A 111 6.28 -9.92 -5.52
N TYR A 112 5.18 -9.56 -4.87
CA TYR A 112 4.67 -8.19 -4.84
C TYR A 112 5.79 -7.21 -4.45
N LYS A 113 6.53 -7.53 -3.39
CA LYS A 113 7.65 -6.72 -2.93
C LYS A 113 8.76 -6.64 -3.97
N LEU A 114 9.20 -7.76 -4.54
CA LEU A 114 10.25 -7.75 -5.57
C LEU A 114 9.88 -6.84 -6.74
N LEU A 115 8.63 -6.90 -7.20
CA LEU A 115 8.15 -6.01 -8.26
C LEU A 115 8.13 -4.54 -7.84
N LEU A 116 7.74 -4.22 -6.61
CA LEU A 116 7.79 -2.86 -6.09
C LEU A 116 9.23 -2.31 -6.07
N LEU A 117 10.19 -3.12 -5.63
CA LEU A 117 11.61 -2.74 -5.59
C LEU A 117 12.20 -2.61 -7.02
N GLU A 118 11.79 -3.48 -7.94
CA GLU A 118 12.15 -3.37 -9.35
C GLU A 118 11.67 -2.07 -9.98
N LEU A 119 10.43 -1.67 -9.68
CA LEU A 119 9.85 -0.42 -10.15
C LEU A 119 10.60 0.79 -9.57
N PHE A 120 11.00 0.74 -8.29
CA PHE A 120 11.86 1.77 -7.68
C PHE A 120 13.21 1.88 -8.41
N GLU A 121 13.89 0.76 -8.64
CA GLU A 121 15.22 0.72 -9.26
C GLU A 121 15.18 1.29 -10.68
N LYS A 122 14.19 0.85 -11.50
CA LYS A 122 13.99 1.38 -12.85
C LYS A 122 13.73 2.87 -12.85
N ASN A 123 12.83 3.36 -11.98
CA ASN A 123 12.50 4.77 -11.91
C ASN A 123 13.71 5.62 -11.47
N SER A 124 14.47 5.15 -10.47
CA SER A 124 15.65 5.85 -9.94
C SER A 124 16.74 6.00 -11.02
N ASN A 125 16.88 4.98 -11.87
CA ASN A 125 17.81 4.96 -12.98
C ASN A 125 17.26 5.59 -14.28
N ASN A 126 16.08 6.21 -14.24
CA ASN A 126 15.40 6.79 -15.41
C ASN A 126 15.20 5.77 -16.55
N ILE A 127 15.03 4.50 -16.20
CA ILE A 127 14.73 3.41 -17.14
C ILE A 127 13.23 3.38 -17.36
N LYS A 128 12.80 3.36 -18.63
CA LYS A 128 11.38 3.27 -18.99
C LYS A 128 10.74 2.04 -18.33
N ILE A 129 9.70 2.29 -17.54
CA ILE A 129 8.90 1.22 -16.92
C ILE A 129 8.05 0.57 -18.01
N ASP A 130 8.18 -0.74 -18.15
CA ASP A 130 7.34 -1.53 -19.05
C ASP A 130 5.91 -1.56 -18.52
N THR A 131 4.95 -1.15 -19.35
CA THR A 131 3.51 -1.20 -19.05
C THR A 131 3.08 -2.59 -18.62
N LYS A 132 3.63 -3.66 -19.21
CA LYS A 132 3.32 -5.04 -18.85
C LYS A 132 3.77 -5.34 -17.41
N LEU A 133 4.98 -4.92 -17.04
CA LEU A 133 5.51 -5.08 -15.67
C LEU A 133 4.64 -4.36 -14.64
N TYR A 134 4.18 -3.15 -14.98
CA TYR A 134 3.26 -2.40 -14.13
C TYR A 134 1.91 -3.11 -13.96
N HIS A 135 1.34 -3.67 -15.03
CA HIS A 135 0.11 -4.47 -14.94
C HIS A 135 0.29 -5.73 -14.10
N LEU A 136 1.43 -6.41 -14.20
CA LEU A 136 1.72 -7.55 -13.32
C LEU A 136 1.75 -7.12 -11.86
N PHE A 137 2.41 -6.00 -11.54
CA PHE A 137 2.40 -5.42 -10.19
C PHE A 137 0.99 -5.11 -9.71
N GLN A 138 0.12 -4.54 -10.56
CA GLN A 138 -1.29 -4.29 -10.23
C GLN A 138 -2.06 -5.59 -9.90
N CYS A 139 -1.80 -6.68 -10.60
CA CYS A 139 -2.43 -7.98 -10.28
C CYS A 139 -2.08 -8.43 -8.85
N PHE A 140 -0.83 -8.27 -8.44
CA PHE A 140 -0.43 -8.54 -7.06
C PHE A 140 -1.07 -7.57 -6.05
N GLN A 141 -1.25 -6.30 -6.40
CA GLN A 141 -1.98 -5.34 -5.54
C GLN A 141 -3.43 -5.81 -5.32
N GLU A 142 -4.13 -6.15 -6.39
CA GLU A 142 -5.52 -6.60 -6.35
C GLU A 142 -5.70 -7.88 -5.57
N LEU A 143 -4.84 -8.87 -5.80
CA LEU A 143 -4.82 -10.10 -5.03
C LEU A 143 -4.57 -9.84 -3.54
N THR A 144 -3.66 -8.92 -3.21
CA THR A 144 -3.36 -8.55 -1.82
C THR A 144 -4.56 -7.86 -1.17
N ILE A 145 -5.21 -6.94 -1.88
CA ILE A 145 -6.40 -6.24 -1.38
C ILE A 145 -7.54 -7.25 -1.19
N SER A 146 -7.83 -8.09 -2.19
CA SER A 146 -8.86 -9.13 -2.12
C SER A 146 -8.64 -10.05 -0.91
N PHE A 147 -7.43 -10.59 -0.76
CA PHE A 147 -7.10 -11.46 0.36
C PHE A 147 -7.30 -10.77 1.71
N CYS A 148 -6.87 -9.51 1.84
CA CYS A 148 -7.05 -8.75 3.08
C CYS A 148 -8.52 -8.41 3.38
N CYS A 149 -9.37 -8.32 2.34
CA CYS A 149 -10.75 -7.87 2.45
C CYS A 149 -11.79 -8.98 2.51
N PHE A 150 -11.43 -10.21 2.15
CA PHE A 150 -12.39 -11.33 2.10
C PHE A 150 -11.90 -12.59 2.80
N GLN A 151 -10.60 -12.91 2.74
CA GLN A 151 -10.05 -14.13 3.38
C GLN A 151 -9.69 -13.94 4.85
N LEU A 152 -9.47 -12.69 5.28
CA LEU A 152 -9.04 -12.36 6.64
C LEU A 152 -10.15 -11.77 7.52
N ASP A 153 -11.40 -11.76 7.04
CA ASP A 153 -12.54 -11.17 7.73
C ASP A 153 -12.76 -11.74 9.15
N SER A 154 -12.39 -13.00 9.37
CA SER A 154 -12.52 -13.67 10.67
C SER A 154 -11.25 -13.64 11.53
N ASP A 155 -10.08 -13.31 10.97
CA ASP A 155 -8.79 -13.33 11.66
C ASP A 155 -8.19 -11.92 11.75
N PHE A 156 -8.77 -11.12 12.64
CA PHE A 156 -8.32 -9.76 12.93
C PHE A 156 -6.84 -9.70 13.33
N LEU A 157 -6.36 -10.66 14.11
CA LEU A 157 -4.98 -10.65 14.60
C LEU A 157 -3.98 -10.74 13.44
N PHE A 158 -4.23 -11.67 12.52
CA PHE A 158 -3.43 -11.80 11.32
C PHE A 158 -3.55 -10.57 10.42
N LEU A 159 -4.76 -10.09 10.13
CA LEU A 159 -5.00 -8.91 9.29
C LEU A 159 -4.26 -7.68 9.83
N ARG A 160 -4.39 -7.41 11.13
CA ARG A 160 -3.70 -6.30 11.81
C ARG A 160 -2.19 -6.43 11.69
N ASN A 161 -1.63 -7.61 11.94
CA ASN A 161 -0.19 -7.82 11.86
C ASN A 161 0.30 -7.70 10.42
N PHE A 162 -0.42 -8.27 9.45
CA PHE A 162 -0.07 -8.20 8.04
C PHE A 162 -0.13 -6.76 7.52
N LEU A 163 -1.18 -6.00 7.85
CA LEU A 163 -1.32 -4.61 7.41
C LEU A 163 -0.31 -3.68 8.10
N CYS A 164 -0.29 -3.62 9.43
CA CYS A 164 0.49 -2.62 10.16
C CYS A 164 1.97 -3.01 10.27
N LYS A 165 2.30 -4.30 10.51
CA LYS A 165 3.69 -4.72 10.66
C LYS A 165 4.33 -5.10 9.32
N THR A 166 3.63 -5.83 8.45
CA THR A 166 4.23 -6.31 7.20
C THR A 166 4.14 -5.28 6.07
N LEU A 167 2.94 -4.84 5.67
CA LEU A 167 2.75 -3.90 4.57
C LEU A 167 3.28 -2.51 4.95
N LEU A 168 2.79 -1.92 6.03
CA LEU A 168 3.17 -0.55 6.38
C LEU A 168 4.59 -0.46 6.94
N TYR A 169 4.87 -1.10 8.07
CA TYR A 169 6.15 -0.89 8.73
C TYR A 169 7.31 -1.58 7.99
N ARG A 170 7.25 -2.90 7.81
CA ARG A 170 8.38 -3.66 7.25
C ARG A 170 8.66 -3.32 5.80
N THR A 171 7.65 -3.19 4.92
CA THR A 171 7.93 -2.80 3.52
C THR A 171 8.62 -1.44 3.46
N ILE A 172 8.12 -0.45 4.18
CA ILE A 172 8.68 0.92 4.10
C ILE A 172 10.05 0.98 4.76
N PHE A 173 10.17 0.54 6.02
CA PHE A 173 11.38 0.78 6.80
C PHE A 173 12.46 -0.28 6.62
N LYS A 174 12.12 -1.53 6.32
CA LYS A 174 13.14 -2.57 6.13
C LYS A 174 13.50 -2.76 4.67
N ASP A 175 12.53 -2.65 3.77
CA ASP A 175 12.76 -2.98 2.37
C ASP A 175 13.03 -1.71 1.53
N ILE A 176 12.19 -0.67 1.62
CA ILE A 176 12.38 0.57 0.84
C ILE A 176 13.52 1.43 1.40
N LEU A 177 13.60 1.66 2.71
CA LEU A 177 14.71 2.44 3.30
C LEU A 177 16.07 1.81 3.00
N SER A 178 16.24 0.50 3.23
CA SER A 178 17.51 -0.16 2.95
C SER A 178 17.87 -0.10 1.47
N LEU A 179 16.90 -0.25 0.56
CA LEU A 179 17.14 -0.09 -0.87
C LEU A 179 17.56 1.35 -1.23
N TYR A 180 16.88 2.33 -0.64
CA TYR A 180 17.18 3.74 -0.83
C TYR A 180 18.59 4.08 -0.32
N LEU A 181 18.96 3.68 0.90
CA LEU A 181 20.29 3.90 1.46
C LEU A 181 21.37 3.19 0.63
N ASN A 182 21.17 1.92 0.25
CA ASN A 182 22.08 1.22 -0.66
C ASN A 182 22.29 2.00 -1.97
N TYR A 183 21.22 2.54 -2.54
CA TYR A 183 21.28 3.31 -3.78
C TYR A 183 22.11 4.59 -3.61
N LEU A 184 21.94 5.31 -2.49
CA LEU A 184 22.72 6.51 -2.19
C LEU A 184 24.20 6.20 -1.98
N THR A 185 24.53 5.07 -1.37
CA THR A 185 25.90 4.72 -0.98
C THR A 185 26.74 4.06 -2.07
N ASN A 186 26.12 3.52 -3.13
CA ASN A 186 26.80 2.66 -4.11
C ASN A 186 27.80 3.37 -5.07
N ASP A 187 28.05 4.68 -4.98
CA ASP A 187 29.09 5.34 -5.79
C ASP A 187 29.45 6.76 -5.29
N GLN A 188 30.11 6.86 -4.12
CA GLN A 188 30.61 8.14 -3.62
C GLN A 188 32.04 8.37 -4.11
N GLY A 189 32.19 9.06 -5.25
CA GLY A 189 33.48 9.59 -5.69
C GLY A 189 33.68 11.04 -5.24
N SER A 190 34.93 11.44 -5.02
CA SER A 190 35.30 12.71 -4.39
C SER A 190 35.44 13.91 -5.33
N ASP A 191 35.46 13.68 -6.65
CA ASP A 191 35.65 14.75 -7.65
C ASP A 191 34.36 15.56 -7.89
N ASP A 192 34.49 16.84 -8.24
CA ASP A 192 33.37 17.79 -8.30
C ASP A 192 32.34 17.45 -9.39
N GLU A 193 32.77 16.83 -10.49
CA GLU A 193 31.85 16.29 -11.50
C GLU A 193 31.02 15.13 -10.94
N LYS A 194 31.62 14.28 -10.10
CA LYS A 194 30.92 13.18 -9.42
C LYS A 194 29.95 13.70 -8.36
N LYS A 195 30.28 14.78 -7.64
CA LYS A 195 29.34 15.43 -6.70
C LYS A 195 28.08 15.94 -7.41
N LYS A 196 28.24 16.61 -8.55
CA LYS A 196 27.09 17.08 -9.36
C LYS A 196 26.26 15.91 -9.89
N ALA A 197 26.89 14.87 -10.40
CA ALA A 197 26.21 13.65 -10.83
C ALA A 197 25.45 12.97 -9.68
N ASN A 198 26.06 12.91 -8.50
CA ASN A 198 25.45 12.35 -7.29
C ASN A 198 24.26 13.17 -6.79
N ALA A 199 24.32 14.51 -6.85
CA ALA A 199 23.17 15.34 -6.51
C ALA A 199 21.96 15.07 -7.42
N ILE A 200 22.19 14.93 -8.74
CA ILE A 200 21.13 14.56 -9.71
C ILE A 200 20.59 13.16 -9.40
N ARG A 201 21.48 12.21 -9.13
CA ARG A 201 21.13 10.83 -8.77
C ARG A 201 20.27 10.78 -7.50
N ASN A 202 20.68 11.49 -6.45
CA ASN A 202 19.96 11.55 -5.17
C ASN A 202 18.58 12.19 -5.35
N LYS A 203 18.47 13.26 -6.16
CA LYS A 203 17.17 13.86 -6.50
C LYS A 203 16.23 12.88 -7.21
N ARG A 204 16.75 12.04 -8.12
CA ARG A 204 15.97 10.98 -8.79
C ARG A 204 15.58 9.86 -7.84
N ALA A 205 16.48 9.46 -6.95
CA ALA A 205 16.20 8.50 -5.89
C ALA A 205 15.05 8.99 -4.99
N ASN A 206 15.09 10.27 -4.59
CA ASN A 206 14.02 10.90 -3.80
C ASN A 206 12.68 10.92 -4.52
N THR A 207 12.67 11.29 -5.80
CA THR A 207 11.46 11.27 -6.62
C THR A 207 10.89 9.85 -6.74
N SER A 208 11.78 8.88 -6.95
CA SER A 208 11.42 7.46 -7.07
C SER A 208 10.94 6.87 -5.75
N LEU A 209 11.55 7.26 -4.64
CA LEU A 209 11.13 6.90 -3.30
C LEU A 209 9.70 7.34 -3.04
N ILE A 210 9.38 8.62 -3.29
CA ILE A 210 8.03 9.17 -3.14
C ILE A 210 7.04 8.41 -4.00
N TRP A 211 7.37 8.22 -5.28
CA TRP A 211 6.50 7.51 -6.22
C TRP A 211 6.23 6.06 -5.80
N THR A 212 7.26 5.33 -5.38
CA THR A 212 7.16 3.94 -4.89
C THR A 212 6.34 3.86 -3.61
N MET A 213 6.52 4.79 -2.67
CA MET A 213 5.70 4.88 -1.46
C MET A 213 4.24 5.14 -1.81
N LYS A 214 3.95 6.08 -2.72
CA LYS A 214 2.58 6.36 -3.17
C LYS A 214 1.92 5.14 -3.80
N LEU A 215 2.63 4.38 -4.64
CA LEU A 215 2.12 3.14 -5.21
C LEU A 215 1.78 2.10 -4.13
N HIS A 216 2.69 1.89 -3.18
CA HIS A 216 2.48 0.91 -2.12
C HIS A 216 1.34 1.31 -1.17
N LEU A 217 1.34 2.57 -0.72
CA LEU A 217 0.32 3.07 0.22
C LEU A 217 -1.06 3.14 -0.43
N LYS A 218 -1.16 3.32 -1.75
CA LYS A 218 -2.43 3.19 -2.47
C LYS A 218 -3.05 1.79 -2.28
N THR A 219 -2.25 0.72 -2.25
CA THR A 219 -2.73 -0.62 -1.91
C THR A 219 -3.37 -0.63 -0.52
N VAL A 220 -2.71 0.00 0.47
CA VAL A 220 -3.18 0.06 1.86
C VAL A 220 -4.45 0.91 2.00
N VAL A 221 -4.52 2.07 1.36
CA VAL A 221 -5.75 2.90 1.27
C VAL A 221 -6.90 2.06 0.73
N ASN A 222 -6.64 1.31 -0.35
CA ASN A 222 -7.68 0.48 -0.95
C ASN A 222 -8.14 -0.62 0.00
N ILE A 223 -7.24 -1.27 0.75
CA ILE A 223 -7.63 -2.23 1.79
C ILE A 223 -8.57 -1.57 2.81
N PHE A 224 -8.22 -0.40 3.34
CA PHE A 224 -9.08 0.33 4.28
C PHE A 224 -10.45 0.65 3.65
N ASN A 225 -10.46 1.20 2.44
CA ASN A 225 -11.70 1.61 1.79
C ASN A 225 -12.58 0.43 1.38
N PHE A 226 -12.01 -0.71 0.99
CA PHE A 226 -12.74 -1.97 0.76
C PHE A 226 -13.33 -2.54 2.03
N GLN A 227 -12.54 -2.57 3.11
CA GLN A 227 -13.02 -2.98 4.42
C GLN A 227 -14.17 -2.07 4.89
N ILE A 228 -14.05 -0.75 4.74
CA ILE A 228 -15.14 0.20 5.02
C ILE A 228 -16.36 -0.08 4.12
N HIS A 229 -16.15 -0.30 2.82
CA HIS A 229 -17.23 -0.53 1.87
C HIS A 229 -18.02 -1.80 2.20
N ASN A 230 -17.32 -2.88 2.55
CA ASN A 230 -17.89 -4.21 2.78
C ASN A 230 -18.23 -4.52 4.25
N ALA A 231 -17.91 -3.61 5.18
CA ALA A 231 -18.27 -3.77 6.59
C ALA A 231 -19.80 -3.72 6.79
N SER A 232 -20.40 -4.88 6.95
CA SER A 232 -21.74 -5.14 7.50
C SER A 232 -21.58 -6.47 8.25
N PRO A 233 -22.01 -6.75 9.51
CA PRO A 233 -22.70 -6.03 10.62
C PRO A 233 -21.72 -5.33 11.62
N PRO A 234 -22.14 -4.84 12.82
CA PRO A 234 -21.31 -4.05 13.76
C PRO A 234 -19.94 -4.64 14.13
N ARG A 235 -19.78 -5.97 14.11
CA ARG A 235 -18.49 -6.63 14.36
C ARG A 235 -17.44 -6.29 13.30
N LYS A 236 -17.82 -6.18 12.02
CA LYS A 236 -16.89 -5.83 10.94
C LYS A 236 -16.46 -4.36 11.03
N GLU A 237 -17.38 -3.46 11.35
CA GLU A 237 -17.08 -2.04 11.56
C GLU A 237 -16.07 -1.82 12.68
N ALA A 238 -16.23 -2.55 13.79
CA ALA A 238 -15.29 -2.53 14.91
C ALA A 238 -13.87 -2.92 14.49
N VAL A 239 -13.74 -3.95 13.66
CA VAL A 239 -12.46 -4.39 13.10
C VAL A 239 -11.81 -3.27 12.29
N VAL A 240 -12.57 -2.62 11.40
CA VAL A 240 -12.05 -1.50 10.59
C VAL A 240 -11.56 -0.35 11.46
N ILE A 241 -12.35 0.04 12.47
CA ILE A 241 -11.96 1.11 13.41
C ILE A 241 -10.67 0.75 14.15
N GLN A 242 -10.54 -0.49 14.65
CA GLN A 242 -9.33 -0.95 15.31
C GLN A 242 -8.12 -1.00 14.38
N LEU A 243 -8.30 -1.35 13.09
CA LEU A 243 -7.20 -1.30 12.11
C LEU A 243 -6.71 0.13 11.90
N ILE A 244 -7.64 1.09 11.75
CA ILE A 244 -7.33 2.51 11.58
C ILE A 244 -6.63 3.06 12.83
N GLU A 245 -7.13 2.72 14.02
CA GLU A 245 -6.50 3.09 15.29
C GLU A 245 -5.05 2.57 15.37
N LYS A 246 -4.81 1.30 15.04
CA LYS A 246 -3.47 0.70 15.02
C LYS A 246 -2.55 1.34 13.98
N TYR A 247 -3.11 1.77 12.86
CA TYR A 247 -2.39 2.54 11.86
C TYR A 247 -1.98 3.95 12.34
N LEU A 248 -2.89 4.68 12.99
CA LEU A 248 -2.58 5.98 13.60
C LEU A 248 -1.54 5.85 14.72
N LEU A 249 -1.61 4.79 15.52
CA LEU A 249 -0.58 4.49 16.52
C LEU A 249 0.79 4.29 15.87
N LEU A 250 0.88 3.60 14.72
CA LEU A 250 2.13 3.47 13.97
C LEU A 250 2.67 4.84 13.55
N ILE A 251 1.84 5.71 12.96
CA ILE A 251 2.25 7.08 12.59
C ILE A 251 2.81 7.83 13.79
N GLY A 252 2.12 7.78 14.92
CA GLY A 252 2.57 8.44 16.14
C GLY A 252 3.91 7.87 16.66
N ASN A 253 4.12 6.55 16.57
CA ASN A 253 5.40 5.96 16.94
C ASN A 253 6.54 6.46 16.03
N LEU A 254 6.27 6.63 14.74
CA LEU A 254 7.25 7.14 13.79
C LEU A 254 7.57 8.62 14.00
N PHE A 255 6.59 9.42 14.43
CA PHE A 255 6.86 10.79 14.89
C PHE A 255 7.76 10.80 16.13
N HIS A 256 7.52 9.89 17.07
CA HIS A 256 8.40 9.75 18.24
C HIS A 256 9.84 9.39 17.84
N VAL A 257 10.02 8.49 16.86
CA VAL A 257 11.33 8.20 16.28
C VAL A 257 11.96 9.46 15.69
N LEU A 258 11.21 10.24 14.90
CA LEU A 258 11.70 11.47 14.28
C LEU A 258 12.15 12.50 15.33
N ILE A 259 11.35 12.73 16.36
CA ILE A 259 11.69 13.64 17.47
C ILE A 259 13.00 13.21 18.16
N ASN A 260 13.19 11.89 18.37
CA ASN A 260 14.41 11.38 18.99
C ASN A 260 15.65 11.51 18.07
N LEU A 261 15.49 11.45 16.74
CA LEU A 261 16.59 11.67 15.80
C LEU A 261 17.05 13.13 15.75
N LEU A 262 16.09 14.06 15.77
CA LEU A 262 16.29 15.51 15.66
C LEU A 262 16.87 16.17 16.92
N ASP A 263 17.12 15.41 17.99
CA ASP A 263 17.83 15.76 19.23
C ASP A 263 16.97 16.09 20.48
N ARG A 264 17.47 15.65 21.64
CA ARG A 264 16.87 15.70 22.99
C ARG A 264 16.73 17.12 23.53
N SER A 265 17.42 18.09 22.93
CA SER A 265 17.42 19.50 23.32
C SER A 265 16.10 20.22 22.98
N LEU A 266 15.32 19.74 22.00
CA LEU A 266 13.98 20.26 21.67
C LEU A 266 13.09 20.35 22.91
N LEU A 267 13.14 19.34 23.79
CA LEU A 267 12.36 19.33 25.04
C LEU A 267 12.85 20.35 26.08
N LYS A 268 14.13 20.76 26.06
CA LYS A 268 14.67 21.74 27.02
C LYS A 268 14.13 23.16 26.77
N TYR A 269 13.77 23.47 25.52
CA TYR A 269 13.21 24.76 25.14
C TYR A 269 11.69 24.85 25.23
N HIS A 270 11.01 23.73 25.47
CA HIS A 270 9.57 23.71 25.65
C HIS A 270 9.19 23.95 27.12
N ASN A 271 8.24 24.85 27.34
CA ASN A 271 7.61 24.99 28.64
C ASN A 271 6.88 23.67 28.98
N THR A 272 7.43 22.90 29.92
CA THR A 272 6.92 21.59 30.38
C THR A 272 5.50 21.66 30.94
N LYS A 273 4.99 22.87 31.23
CA LYS A 273 3.61 23.08 31.69
C LYS A 273 2.58 23.06 30.55
N THR A 274 3.00 23.21 29.29
CA THR A 274 2.09 23.22 28.12
C THR A 274 1.43 21.86 27.89
N ALA A 275 0.16 21.88 27.48
CA ALA A 275 -0.69 20.69 27.42
C ALA A 275 -0.16 19.61 26.45
N TYR A 276 0.36 20.02 25.29
CA TYR A 276 0.87 19.09 24.28
C TYR A 276 2.18 18.41 24.73
N VAL A 277 3.05 19.11 25.47
CA VAL A 277 4.27 18.51 26.06
C VAL A 277 3.91 17.45 27.09
N LYS A 278 2.94 17.73 27.97
CA LYS A 278 2.45 16.76 28.96
C LYS A 278 1.86 15.52 28.29
N LEU A 279 1.10 15.72 27.21
CA LEU A 279 0.49 14.62 26.47
C LEU A 279 1.55 13.72 25.81
N TYR A 280 2.57 14.31 25.20
CA TYR A 280 3.71 13.59 24.66
C TYR A 280 4.48 12.81 25.73
N GLN A 281 4.79 13.43 26.88
CA GLN A 281 5.49 12.76 27.97
C GLN A 281 4.72 11.54 28.50
N ARG A 282 3.39 11.65 28.63
CA ARG A 282 2.53 10.50 29.00
C ARG A 282 2.65 9.37 27.99
N LYS A 283 2.58 9.69 26.71
CA LYS A 283 2.69 8.69 25.63
C LYS A 283 4.07 8.03 25.59
N LYS A 284 5.14 8.81 25.72
CA LYS A 284 6.53 8.34 25.66
C LYS A 284 6.78 7.13 26.57
N ASN A 285 6.18 7.10 27.75
CA ASN A 285 6.38 6.02 28.73
C ASN A 285 5.65 4.71 28.39
N ILE A 286 4.78 4.72 27.39
CA ILE A 286 3.91 3.59 26.99
C ILE A 286 4.27 3.11 25.57
N LEU A 287 5.17 3.83 24.88
CA LEU A 287 5.53 3.53 23.50
C LEU A 287 6.42 2.30 23.37
N PRO A 288 6.16 1.41 22.39
CA PRO A 288 7.07 0.30 22.10
C PRO A 288 8.42 0.82 21.58
N HIS A 289 9.50 0.50 22.28
CA HIS A 289 10.87 0.85 21.85
C HIS A 289 11.30 0.15 20.55
N TYR A 290 10.65 -0.98 20.20
CA TYR A 290 10.97 -1.78 19.03
C TYR A 290 11.11 -0.96 17.72
N TYR A 291 10.22 -0.01 17.46
CA TYR A 291 10.28 0.80 16.23
C TYR A 291 11.50 1.71 16.17
N TRP A 292 11.89 2.27 17.31
CA TRP A 292 13.09 3.08 17.45
C TRP A 292 14.35 2.22 17.28
N ASP A 293 14.41 1.09 17.98
CA ASP A 293 15.58 0.21 17.97
C ASP A 293 15.81 -0.37 16.57
N ASP A 294 14.76 -0.83 15.90
CA ASP A 294 14.85 -1.38 14.54
C ASP A 294 15.27 -0.32 13.52
N PHE A 295 14.71 0.91 13.60
CA PHE A 295 15.16 2.02 12.74
C PHE A 295 16.62 2.39 12.98
N LYS A 296 17.04 2.46 14.26
CA LYS A 296 18.42 2.77 14.65
C LYS A 296 19.38 1.69 14.14
N ASN A 297 19.02 0.41 14.24
CA ASN A 297 19.83 -0.70 13.74
C ASN A 297 20.05 -0.62 12.22
N ILE A 298 19.02 -0.20 11.48
CA ILE A 298 19.17 0.02 10.03
C ILE A 298 20.16 1.15 9.77
N LEU A 299 20.04 2.31 10.41
CA LEU A 299 21.00 3.41 10.23
C LEU A 299 22.43 3.02 10.64
N GLN A 300 22.58 2.24 11.72
CA GLN A 300 23.89 1.74 12.16
C GLN A 300 24.57 0.86 11.12
N THR A 301 23.81 0.11 10.32
CA THR A 301 24.33 -0.71 9.22
C THR A 301 25.05 0.12 8.15
N TYR A 302 24.73 1.41 8.07
CA TYR A 302 25.28 2.37 7.11
C TYR A 302 26.14 3.45 7.78
N SER A 303 26.46 3.33 9.07
CA SER A 303 27.12 4.40 9.84
C SER A 303 28.49 4.86 9.33
N GLN A 304 29.13 4.07 8.46
CA GLN A 304 30.38 4.38 7.80
C GLN A 304 30.28 5.47 6.73
N PHE A 305 29.05 5.80 6.27
CA PHE A 305 28.85 6.85 5.28
C PHE A 305 28.45 8.16 5.97
N GLU A 306 29.02 9.26 5.48
CA GLU A 306 28.68 10.61 5.89
C GLU A 306 27.19 10.90 5.59
N ASP A 307 26.55 11.73 6.41
CA ASP A 307 25.16 12.18 6.27
C ASP A 307 24.04 11.13 6.37
N ILE A 308 24.33 9.86 6.65
CA ILE A 308 23.30 8.80 6.76
C ILE A 308 22.21 9.10 7.80
N LYS A 309 22.57 9.79 8.89
CA LYS A 309 21.59 10.22 9.88
C LYS A 309 20.63 11.26 9.29
N GLU A 310 21.12 12.18 8.47
CA GLU A 310 20.31 13.18 7.78
C GLU A 310 19.43 12.53 6.72
N GLU A 311 19.99 11.67 5.87
CA GLU A 311 19.24 10.90 4.86
C GLU A 311 18.14 10.03 5.48
N GLY A 312 18.45 9.36 6.60
CA GLY A 312 17.47 8.62 7.38
C GLY A 312 16.37 9.51 7.97
N THR A 313 16.73 10.70 8.44
CA THR A 313 15.78 11.68 8.98
C THR A 313 14.84 12.20 7.89
N ASP A 314 15.37 12.50 6.71
CA ASP A 314 14.58 12.99 5.58
C ASP A 314 13.71 11.89 4.96
N PHE A 315 14.21 10.66 4.88
CA PHE A 315 13.40 9.49 4.58
C PHE A 315 12.20 9.38 5.53
N LEU A 316 12.42 9.55 6.84
CA LEU A 316 11.37 9.43 7.85
C LEU A 316 10.34 10.57 7.73
N LYS A 317 10.77 11.82 7.51
CA LYS A 317 9.86 12.94 7.21
C LYS A 317 9.02 12.67 5.96
N CYS A 318 9.66 12.19 4.90
CA CYS A 318 9.00 11.83 3.65
C CYS A 318 7.97 10.73 3.89
N THR A 319 8.35 9.66 4.59
CA THR A 319 7.45 8.57 4.97
C THR A 319 6.24 9.08 5.77
N LEU A 320 6.48 9.91 6.80
CA LEU A 320 5.41 10.48 7.61
C LEU A 320 4.44 11.33 6.78
N ARG A 321 4.96 12.11 5.82
CA ARG A 321 4.12 12.86 4.87
C ARG A 321 3.19 11.94 4.09
N GLU A 322 3.74 10.89 3.49
CA GLU A 322 2.96 9.95 2.67
C GLU A 322 1.95 9.13 3.50
N LEU A 323 2.31 8.78 4.74
CA LEU A 323 1.36 8.15 5.67
C LEU A 323 0.23 9.12 6.06
N ILE A 324 0.51 10.40 6.27
CA ILE A 324 -0.56 11.37 6.52
C ILE A 324 -1.47 11.53 5.29
N GLU A 325 -0.93 11.52 4.06
CA GLU A 325 -1.75 11.52 2.85
C GLU A 325 -2.68 10.29 2.78
N LEU A 326 -2.19 9.11 3.19
CA LEU A 326 -3.04 7.90 3.29
C LEU A 326 -4.21 8.11 4.26
N VAL A 327 -4.01 8.80 5.40
CA VAL A 327 -5.10 9.13 6.33
C VAL A 327 -6.21 9.90 5.61
N GLY A 328 -5.89 10.86 4.75
CA GLY A 328 -6.90 11.59 3.97
C GLY A 328 -7.51 10.77 2.82
N GLY A 329 -6.83 9.72 2.36
CA GLY A 329 -7.36 8.77 1.39
C GLY A 329 -8.43 7.82 1.94
N ILE A 330 -8.60 7.74 3.25
CA ILE A 330 -9.63 6.91 3.90
C ILE A 330 -11.01 7.57 3.71
N ASN A 331 -12.03 6.78 3.33
CA ASN A 331 -13.39 7.25 3.17
C ASN A 331 -14.08 7.44 4.53
N TRP A 332 -13.71 8.52 5.23
CA TRP A 332 -14.23 8.87 6.55
C TRP A 332 -15.74 9.07 6.56
N ARG A 333 -16.30 9.64 5.49
CA ARG A 333 -17.74 9.84 5.34
C ARG A 333 -18.49 8.51 5.42
N LYS A 334 -18.10 7.53 4.60
CA LYS A 334 -18.71 6.20 4.60
C LYS A 334 -18.49 5.46 5.92
N LEU A 335 -17.31 5.60 6.53
CA LEU A 335 -17.04 5.02 7.85
C LEU A 335 -17.95 5.62 8.93
N LYS A 336 -18.24 6.93 8.89
CA LYS A 336 -19.18 7.59 9.80
C LYS A 336 -20.63 7.20 9.56
N GLU A 337 -21.04 7.09 8.31
CA GLU A 337 -22.39 6.64 7.94
C GLU A 337 -22.69 5.25 8.50
N LYS A 338 -21.71 4.34 8.42
CA LYS A 338 -21.80 2.99 8.99
C LYS A 338 -21.66 2.98 10.50
N GLY A 339 -20.67 3.70 11.03
CA GLY A 339 -20.32 3.76 12.45
C GLY A 339 -21.29 4.52 13.37
N LYS A 340 -22.51 4.86 12.92
CA LYS A 340 -23.56 5.44 13.77
C LYS A 340 -23.98 4.53 14.94
N CYS A 341 -23.48 3.30 15.00
CA CYS A 341 -23.84 2.32 16.04
C CYS A 341 -22.93 2.28 17.29
N GLU A 342 -21.71 2.86 17.34
CA GLU A 342 -20.89 2.81 18.57
C GLU A 342 -20.03 4.06 18.84
N GLY A 343 -20.48 4.94 19.73
CA GLY A 343 -19.75 6.16 20.14
C GLY A 343 -18.43 5.92 20.90
N THR A 344 -18.19 4.72 21.43
CA THR A 344 -17.00 4.40 22.23
C THR A 344 -15.76 4.12 21.38
N LYS A 345 -15.88 3.48 20.20
CA LYS A 345 -14.70 3.10 19.38
C LYS A 345 -14.09 4.27 18.60
N PHE A 346 -14.89 5.25 18.18
CA PHE A 346 -14.37 6.50 17.60
C PHE A 346 -13.55 7.34 18.60
N ARG A 347 -13.75 7.12 19.92
CA ARG A 347 -12.95 7.79 20.95
C ARG A 347 -11.48 7.40 20.84
N GLU A 348 -11.17 6.14 20.54
CA GLU A 348 -9.78 5.65 20.43
C GLU A 348 -9.05 6.29 19.24
N ILE A 349 -9.74 6.43 18.09
CA ILE A 349 -9.23 7.19 16.94
C ILE A 349 -8.93 8.64 17.33
N LYS A 350 -9.86 9.31 18.03
CA LYS A 350 -9.66 10.70 18.48
C LYS A 350 -8.46 10.82 19.42
N VAL A 351 -8.28 9.88 20.34
CA VAL A 351 -7.12 9.85 21.25
C VAL A 351 -5.82 9.64 20.48
N ALA A 352 -5.78 8.71 19.52
CA ALA A 352 -4.61 8.50 18.66
C ALA A 352 -4.25 9.76 17.86
N ILE A 353 -5.24 10.47 17.34
CA ILE A 353 -5.03 11.75 16.64
C ILE A 353 -4.47 12.83 17.58
N GLN A 354 -5.02 12.98 18.79
CA GLN A 354 -4.52 13.95 19.78
C GLN A 354 -3.04 13.71 20.11
N PHE A 355 -2.63 12.44 20.19
CA PHE A 355 -1.24 12.09 20.37
C PHE A 355 -0.34 12.54 19.21
N ILE A 356 -0.77 12.30 17.96
CA ILE A 356 -0.04 12.76 16.77
C ILE A 356 0.04 14.29 16.73
N GLN A 357 -1.05 14.98 17.06
CA GLN A 357 -1.08 16.45 17.13
C GLN A 357 -0.05 16.99 18.14
N ALA A 358 0.06 16.35 19.31
CA ALA A 358 1.06 16.75 20.30
C ALA A 358 2.50 16.55 19.80
N GLU A 359 2.77 15.48 19.07
CA GLU A 359 4.08 15.21 18.47
C GLU A 359 4.41 16.22 17.35
N LEU A 360 3.45 16.55 16.50
CA LEU A 360 3.59 17.57 15.46
C LEU A 360 3.89 18.97 16.05
N LEU A 361 3.19 19.34 17.13
CA LEU A 361 3.42 20.62 17.82
C LEU A 361 4.81 20.69 18.49
N LEU A 362 5.36 19.55 18.91
CA LEU A 362 6.76 19.47 19.37
C LEU A 362 7.75 19.63 18.22
N LEU A 363 7.49 19.03 17.06
CA LEU A 363 8.35 19.13 15.89
C LEU A 363 8.37 20.53 15.27
N ARG A 364 7.27 21.28 15.39
CA ARG A 364 7.10 22.62 14.78
C ARG A 364 7.26 22.67 13.27
N ASP A 365 7.08 21.53 12.59
CA ASP A 365 7.06 21.46 11.14
C ASP A 365 5.70 21.94 10.63
N SER A 366 5.63 23.19 10.15
CA SER A 366 4.40 23.82 9.67
C SER A 366 3.75 23.07 8.51
N ASN A 367 4.55 22.44 7.64
CA ASN A 367 4.06 21.69 6.49
C ASN A 367 3.38 20.39 6.94
N LEU A 368 4.03 19.63 7.84
CA LEU A 368 3.44 18.40 8.39
C LEU A 368 2.21 18.71 9.26
N ILE A 369 2.23 19.80 10.02
CA ILE A 369 1.07 20.27 10.77
C ILE A 369 -0.11 20.57 9.84
N ALA A 370 0.11 21.40 8.81
CA ALA A 370 -0.94 21.79 7.86
C ALA A 370 -1.50 20.56 7.12
N LEU A 371 -0.63 19.66 6.66
CA LEU A 371 -1.02 18.43 6.00
C LEU A 371 -1.83 17.52 6.93
N PHE A 372 -1.43 17.37 8.18
CA PHE A 372 -2.17 16.54 9.12
C PHE A 372 -3.56 17.09 9.40
N TYR A 373 -3.68 18.41 9.60
CA TYR A 373 -4.98 19.06 9.81
C TYR A 373 -5.89 18.92 8.59
N SER A 374 -5.38 19.12 7.37
CA SER A 374 -6.19 18.98 6.15
C SER A 374 -6.72 17.56 5.98
N ASN A 375 -5.92 16.54 6.27
CA ASN A 375 -6.27 15.13 6.10
C ASN A 375 -7.07 14.53 7.28
N THR A 376 -7.22 15.25 8.40
CA THR A 376 -8.00 14.78 9.58
C THR A 376 -9.24 15.61 9.88
N ARG A 377 -9.47 16.71 9.14
CA ARG A 377 -10.62 17.61 9.33
C ARG A 377 -11.96 16.87 9.33
N ASP A 378 -12.16 15.97 8.38
CA ASP A 378 -13.41 15.23 8.20
C ASP A 378 -13.63 14.15 9.28
N ILE A 379 -12.65 13.90 10.14
CA ILE A 379 -12.78 12.98 11.28
C ILE A 379 -13.54 13.67 12.41
N PHE A 380 -13.31 14.97 12.61
CA PHE A 380 -13.86 15.74 13.73
C PHE A 380 -15.22 16.40 13.45
N ASN A 381 -15.50 16.76 12.19
CA ASN A 381 -16.81 17.26 11.73
C ASN A 381 -17.64 16.10 11.24
#